data_AF-A0A0K0FI22-F1
#
_entry.id   AF-A0A0K0FI22-F1
#
_cell.length_a   1.000
_cell.length_b   1.000
_cell.length_c   1.000
_cell.angle_alpha   90.00
_cell.angle_beta   90.00
_cell.angle_gamma   90.00
#
_symmetry.space_group_name_H-M   'P 1'
#
loop_
_entity.id
_entity.type
_entity.pdbx_description
1 polymer ?
#
loop_
_entity_poly.entity_id
_entity_poly.type
_entity_poly.pdbx_seq_one_letter_code
_entity_poly.pdbx_strand_id
1 'polypeptide(L)'
;MKLLRLLLYIQLIFLTVPLLNCYKFICQYRLRFFSKRCYLLLSVTEESYKSIFLCTIPRDLKNALLKHTIFDRFQSVGLLTSSNLLISQRLSKEHLRCIAVAFGFKPKKLAGVWIVQSQTVLKNYSKKYLVDHYGRSIQNEYPEYSRRRLSLFNAFTKRRKYSLRKMSCPISCSR
;
A
#
# COMPACT_ATOMS: atom_id res chain seq x y z
N MET A 1 20.49 12.11 -31.11
CA MET A 1 19.25 11.29 -31.11
C MET A 1 19.20 10.18 -30.04
N LYS A 2 20.30 9.54 -29.65
CA LYS A 2 20.29 8.46 -28.62
C LYS A 2 19.93 8.95 -27.22
N LEU A 3 20.40 10.13 -26.81
CA LEU A 3 20.12 10.72 -25.49
C LEU A 3 18.64 11.09 -25.29
N LEU A 4 18.00 11.62 -26.34
CA LEU A 4 16.58 11.99 -26.30
C LEU A 4 15.67 10.76 -26.17
N ARG A 5 16.02 9.67 -26.87
CA ARG A 5 15.35 8.38 -26.72
C ARG A 5 15.54 7.82 -25.31
N LEU A 6 16.75 7.92 -24.73
CA LEU A 6 17.01 7.49 -23.37
C LEU A 6 16.17 8.28 -22.33
N LEU A 7 16.08 9.61 -22.48
CA LEU A 7 15.25 10.46 -21.62
C LEU A 7 13.76 10.13 -21.74
N LEU A 8 13.29 9.87 -22.96
CA LEU A 8 11.91 9.40 -23.20
C LEU A 8 11.66 8.04 -22.56
N TYR A 9 12.60 7.09 -22.66
CA TYR A 9 12.49 5.78 -21.99
C TYR A 9 12.50 5.92 -20.46
N ILE A 10 13.37 6.77 -19.90
CA ILE A 10 13.39 7.04 -18.46
C ILE A 10 12.07 7.67 -18.03
N GLN A 11 11.57 8.67 -18.75
CA GLN A 11 10.25 9.27 -18.47
C GLN A 11 9.12 8.25 -18.60
N LEU A 12 9.14 7.37 -19.61
CA LEU A 12 8.18 6.29 -19.79
C LEU A 12 8.26 5.28 -18.64
N ILE A 13 9.45 4.94 -18.15
CA ILE A 13 9.62 4.06 -16.98
C ILE A 13 9.05 4.74 -15.73
N PHE A 14 9.36 6.01 -15.49
CA PHE A 14 8.80 6.77 -14.37
C PHE A 14 7.28 6.98 -14.48
N LEU A 15 6.72 7.01 -15.69
CA LEU A 15 5.28 7.10 -15.96
C LEU A 15 4.56 5.74 -15.91
N THR A 16 5.25 4.63 -16.20
CA THR A 16 4.68 3.27 -16.21
C THR A 16 4.82 2.53 -14.89
N VAL A 17 5.85 2.80 -14.09
CA VAL A 17 6.00 2.25 -12.72
C VAL A 17 4.77 2.56 -11.82
N PRO A 18 4.11 3.74 -11.87
CA PRO A 18 2.90 3.98 -11.08
C PRO A 18 1.60 3.38 -11.67
N LEU A 19 1.63 2.74 -12.85
CA LEU A 19 0.45 2.07 -13.44
C LEU A 19 0.20 0.65 -12.89
N LEU A 20 1.10 0.14 -12.04
CA LEU A 20 0.97 -1.16 -11.41
C LEU A 20 0.11 -1.03 -10.14
N ASN A 21 -0.88 -1.91 -10.00
CA ASN A 21 -1.72 -2.03 -8.80
C ASN A 21 -0.89 -2.61 -7.65
N CYS A 22 0.09 -1.85 -7.14
CA CYS A 22 1.09 -2.31 -6.17
C CYS A 22 0.51 -2.60 -4.77
N TYR A 23 -0.66 -2.03 -4.48
CA TYR A 23 -1.39 -2.22 -3.24
C TYR A 23 -2.90 -2.01 -3.45
N LYS A 24 -3.71 -2.49 -2.50
CA LYS A 24 -5.17 -2.35 -2.48
C LYS A 24 -5.64 -2.08 -1.06
N PHE A 25 -6.78 -1.41 -0.95
CA PHE A 25 -7.50 -1.32 0.32
C PHE A 25 -8.66 -2.30 0.31
N ILE A 26 -8.83 -3.02 1.40
CA ILE A 26 -9.97 -3.91 1.60
C ILE A 26 -10.66 -3.54 2.89
N CYS A 27 -11.99 -3.54 2.91
CA CYS A 27 -12.74 -3.34 4.13
C CYS A 27 -13.79 -4.43 4.34
N GLN A 28 -13.76 -5.03 5.53
CA GLN A 28 -14.68 -6.09 5.93
C GLN A 28 -15.57 -5.60 7.07
N TYR A 29 -16.84 -5.98 7.03
CA TYR A 29 -17.75 -5.81 8.16
C TYR A 29 -17.59 -7.00 9.10
N ARG A 30 -17.33 -6.72 10.38
CA ARG A 30 -17.36 -7.77 11.41
C ARG A 30 -18.78 -7.82 11.98
N LEU A 31 -19.44 -8.98 11.80
CA LEU A 31 -20.84 -9.23 12.18
C LEU A 31 -21.20 -8.81 13.62
N ARG A 32 -20.22 -8.81 14.54
CA ARG A 32 -20.47 -8.58 15.96
C ARG A 32 -20.64 -7.12 16.38
N PHE A 33 -20.22 -6.13 15.57
CA PHE A 33 -20.19 -4.71 15.99
C PHE A 33 -20.50 -3.67 14.91
N PHE A 34 -20.95 -4.07 13.71
CA PHE A 34 -21.11 -3.16 12.54
C PHE A 34 -19.89 -2.28 12.22
N SER A 35 -18.72 -2.56 12.82
CA SER A 35 -17.51 -1.78 12.63
C SER A 35 -16.84 -2.24 11.34
N LYS A 36 -16.79 -1.36 10.35
CA LYS A 36 -16.03 -1.58 9.12
C LYS A 36 -14.53 -1.53 9.45
N ARG A 37 -13.83 -2.64 9.24
CA ARG A 37 -12.37 -2.72 9.42
C ARG A 37 -11.70 -2.71 8.07
N CYS A 38 -10.80 -1.75 7.88
CA CYS A 38 -10.09 -1.56 6.62
C CYS A 38 -8.63 -1.95 6.75
N TYR A 39 -8.12 -2.69 5.78
CA TYR A 39 -6.75 -3.20 5.75
C TYR A 39 -6.07 -2.71 4.48
N LEU A 40 -4.77 -2.44 4.58
CA LEU A 40 -3.91 -2.27 3.42
C LEU A 40 -3.41 -3.66 3.04
N LEU A 41 -3.57 -4.02 1.77
CA LEU A 41 -3.04 -5.24 1.20
C LEU A 41 -1.93 -4.85 0.22
N LEU A 42 -0.75 -5.44 0.38
CA LEU A 42 0.44 -4.99 -0.34
C LEU A 42 1.32 -6.18 -0.71
N SER A 43 1.94 -6.15 -1.88
CA SER A 43 2.85 -7.25 -2.27
C SER A 43 4.31 -6.92 -1.96
N VAL A 44 5.05 -7.89 -1.44
CA VAL A 44 6.48 -7.73 -1.11
C VAL A 44 7.38 -7.56 -2.33
N THR A 45 6.90 -7.90 -3.53
CA THR A 45 7.64 -7.68 -4.79
C THR A 45 7.55 -6.24 -5.28
N GLU A 46 6.63 -5.45 -4.74
CA GLU A 46 6.30 -4.13 -5.28
C GLU A 46 7.16 -3.03 -4.68
N GLU A 47 7.44 -1.99 -5.47
CA GLU A 47 8.27 -0.87 -5.01
C GLU A 47 7.63 -0.13 -3.83
N SER A 48 6.29 -0.07 -3.76
CA SER A 48 5.58 0.52 -2.63
C SER A 48 5.84 -0.20 -1.29
N TYR A 49 6.23 -1.49 -1.33
CA TYR A 49 6.69 -2.20 -0.14
C TYR A 49 7.98 -1.59 0.38
N LYS A 50 8.97 -1.47 -0.50
CA LYS A 50 10.33 -1.07 -0.15
C LYS A 50 10.43 0.43 0.15
N SER A 51 9.89 1.25 -0.74
CA SER A 51 10.03 2.72 -0.70
C SER A 51 9.07 3.41 0.27
N ILE A 52 7.88 2.86 0.50
CA ILE A 52 6.85 3.49 1.34
C ILE A 52 6.66 2.70 2.64
N PHE A 53 6.18 1.45 2.55
CA PHE A 53 5.79 0.69 3.74
C PHE A 53 6.96 0.49 4.71
N LEU A 54 8.10 -0.03 4.25
CA LEU A 54 9.28 -0.26 5.10
C LEU A 54 9.86 1.02 5.71
N CYS A 55 9.58 2.19 5.14
CA CYS A 55 10.02 3.47 5.68
C CYS A 55 9.06 4.09 6.71
N THR A 56 7.83 3.59 6.78
CA THR A 56 6.77 4.07 7.69
C THR A 56 6.60 3.22 8.94
N ILE A 57 7.39 2.14 9.07
CA ILE A 57 7.35 1.20 10.19
C ILE A 57 8.61 1.34 11.05
N PRO A 58 8.59 0.89 12.32
CA PRO A 58 9.77 0.89 13.18
C PRO A 58 10.95 0.13 12.56
N ARG A 59 12.16 0.63 12.82
CA ARG A 59 13.41 0.04 12.30
C ARG A 59 13.56 -1.44 12.69
N ASP A 60 13.20 -1.80 13.92
CA ASP A 60 13.28 -3.18 14.40
C ASP A 60 12.32 -4.10 13.66
N LEU A 61 11.11 -3.61 13.39
CA LEU A 61 10.10 -4.33 12.61
C LEU A 61 10.55 -4.46 11.14
N LYS A 62 11.10 -3.40 10.54
CA LYS A 62 11.69 -3.43 9.20
C LYS A 62 12.76 -4.50 9.08
N ASN A 63 13.72 -4.52 10.01
CA ASN A 63 14.82 -5.49 9.99
C ASN A 63 14.33 -6.93 10.16
N ALA A 64 13.36 -7.16 11.07
CA ALA A 64 12.74 -8.46 11.24
C ALA A 64 12.01 -8.90 9.95
N LEU A 65 11.22 -8.02 9.34
CA LEU A 65 10.50 -8.33 8.10
C LEU A 65 11.43 -8.65 6.93
N LEU A 66 12.53 -7.93 6.77
CA LEU A 66 13.49 -8.23 5.70
C LEU A 66 14.09 -9.64 5.84
N LYS A 67 14.32 -10.11 7.07
CA LYS A 67 14.78 -11.49 7.34
C LYS A 67 13.67 -12.51 7.12
N HIS A 68 12.52 -12.31 7.75
CA HIS A 68 11.41 -13.27 7.71
C HIS A 68 10.81 -13.42 6.31
N THR A 69 10.63 -12.33 5.57
CA THR A 69 9.99 -12.40 4.24
C THR A 69 10.79 -13.19 3.22
N ILE A 70 12.12 -13.29 3.34
CA ILE A 70 12.91 -14.16 2.45
C ILE A 70 12.51 -15.61 2.67
N PHE A 71 12.49 -16.05 3.94
CA PHE A 71 12.14 -17.41 4.32
C PHE A 71 10.66 -17.75 4.06
N ASP A 72 9.75 -16.87 4.45
CA ASP A 72 8.29 -17.04 4.32
C ASP A 72 7.87 -17.18 2.86
N ARG A 73 8.61 -16.55 1.91
CA ARG A 73 8.34 -16.65 0.47
C ARG A 73 8.64 -18.03 -0.11
N PHE A 74 9.48 -18.83 0.53
CA PHE A 74 9.74 -20.22 0.13
C PHE A 74 8.76 -21.20 0.77
N GLN A 75 8.24 -20.87 1.96
CA GLN A 75 7.34 -21.76 2.71
C GLN A 75 5.86 -21.54 2.45
N SER A 76 5.45 -20.33 2.08
CA SER A 76 4.04 -19.96 1.92
C SER A 76 3.73 -19.49 0.50
N VAL A 77 2.64 -20.03 -0.06
CA VAL A 77 2.06 -19.56 -1.32
C VAL A 77 0.93 -18.59 -1.01
N GLY A 78 1.03 -17.36 -1.51
CA GLY A 78 -0.02 -16.35 -1.32
C GLY A 78 0.25 -15.38 -0.18
N LEU A 79 -0.36 -15.63 0.99
CA LEU A 79 -0.21 -14.78 2.19
C LEU A 79 1.01 -15.22 2.99
N LEU A 80 1.90 -14.26 3.31
CA LEU A 80 3.08 -14.51 4.12
C LEU A 80 2.66 -14.57 5.60
N THR A 81 2.25 -15.74 6.08
CA THR A 81 1.57 -15.93 7.37
C THR A 81 2.41 -15.47 8.56
N SER A 82 3.66 -15.91 8.63
CA SER A 82 4.59 -15.56 9.73
C SER A 82 4.88 -14.07 9.73
N SER A 83 5.11 -13.50 8.55
CA SER A 83 5.38 -12.07 8.37
C SER A 83 4.16 -11.21 8.73
N ASN A 84 2.95 -11.65 8.38
CA ASN A 84 1.70 -10.99 8.73
C ASN A 84 1.39 -11.06 10.24
N LEU A 85 1.69 -12.20 10.87
CA LEU A 85 1.60 -12.33 12.32
C LEU A 85 2.49 -11.29 13.01
N LEU A 86 3.75 -11.20 12.57
CA LEU A 86 4.73 -10.27 13.11
C LEU A 86 4.32 -8.80 12.91
N ILE A 87 3.73 -8.45 11.75
CA ILE A 87 3.13 -7.14 11.50
C ILE A 87 1.98 -6.86 12.48
N SER A 88 1.08 -7.82 12.65
CA SER A 88 -0.11 -7.65 13.50
C SER A 88 0.23 -7.44 14.98
N GLN A 89 1.33 -8.05 15.45
CA GLN A 89 1.78 -7.95 16.85
C GLN A 89 2.53 -6.65 17.12
N ARG A 90 3.27 -6.11 16.15
CA ARG A 90 4.21 -4.99 16.36
C ARG A 90 3.70 -3.63 15.84
N LEU A 91 2.73 -3.59 14.92
CA LEU A 91 2.18 -2.32 14.46
C LEU A 91 1.16 -1.75 15.45
N SER A 92 1.55 -0.67 16.14
CA SER A 92 0.62 0.15 16.91
C SER A 92 -0.38 0.91 16.02
N LYS A 93 -1.45 1.43 16.63
CA LYS A 93 -2.45 2.27 15.96
C LYS A 93 -1.83 3.53 15.33
N GLU A 94 -0.76 4.08 15.90
CA GLU A 94 -0.07 5.25 15.39
C GLU A 94 0.66 4.94 14.08
N HIS A 95 1.37 3.81 14.02
CA HIS A 95 1.99 3.34 12.79
C HIS A 95 0.94 3.12 11.69
N LEU A 96 -0.18 2.48 12.02
CA LEU A 96 -1.27 2.26 11.07
C LEU A 96 -1.87 3.57 10.53
N ARG A 97 -1.92 4.64 11.35
CA ARG A 97 -2.32 5.98 10.89
C ARG A 97 -1.28 6.57 9.94
N CYS A 98 0.00 6.48 10.26
CA CYS A 98 1.08 6.97 9.39
C CYS A 98 1.09 6.25 8.04
N ILE A 99 0.92 4.93 8.05
CA ILE A 99 0.78 4.11 6.85
C ILE A 99 -0.46 4.54 6.06
N ALA A 100 -1.61 4.71 6.71
CA ALA A 100 -2.83 5.18 6.04
C ALA A 100 -2.61 6.51 5.31
N VAL A 101 -1.89 7.45 5.94
CA VAL A 101 -1.55 8.74 5.34
C VAL A 101 -0.59 8.58 4.17
N ALA A 102 0.47 7.79 4.32
CA ALA A 102 1.48 7.55 3.29
C ALA A 102 0.88 6.91 2.02
N PHE A 103 -0.07 6.00 2.20
CA PHE A 103 -0.80 5.35 1.10
C PHE A 103 -2.08 6.10 0.67
N GLY A 104 -2.31 7.31 1.19
CA GLY A 104 -3.41 8.17 0.74
C GLY A 104 -4.82 7.76 1.17
N PHE A 105 -4.96 6.87 2.15
CA PHE A 105 -6.26 6.40 2.66
C PHE A 105 -6.94 7.48 3.53
N LYS A 106 -8.00 8.08 3.00
CA LYS A 106 -8.70 9.23 3.58
C LYS A 106 -9.40 8.96 4.91
N PRO A 107 -9.94 7.76 5.19
CA PRO A 107 -10.47 7.45 6.52
C PRO A 107 -9.40 7.49 7.62
N LYS A 108 -8.10 7.44 7.26
CA LYS A 108 -6.93 7.49 8.17
C LYS A 108 -6.93 6.44 9.30
N LYS A 109 -7.83 5.46 9.23
CA LYS A 109 -7.98 4.38 10.21
C LYS A 109 -7.85 3.05 9.48
N LEU A 110 -6.64 2.49 9.50
CA LEU A 110 -6.40 1.11 9.11
C LEU A 110 -6.48 0.23 10.36
N ALA A 111 -7.12 -0.93 10.22
CA ALA A 111 -7.14 -2.00 11.20
C ALA A 111 -5.91 -2.89 11.08
N GLY A 112 -5.21 -2.89 9.93
CA GLY A 112 -3.99 -3.67 9.77
C GLY A 112 -3.31 -3.59 8.41
N VAL A 113 -2.07 -4.07 8.47
CA VAL A 113 -1.10 -4.49 7.46
C VAL A 113 -1.23 -5.91 6.91
N TRP A 114 -1.59 -6.18 5.65
CA TRP A 114 -1.39 -7.53 5.07
C TRP A 114 -0.41 -7.49 3.90
N ILE A 115 0.62 -8.32 3.99
CA ILE A 115 1.62 -8.52 2.95
C ILE A 115 1.44 -9.86 2.24
N VAL A 116 1.57 -9.86 0.92
CA VAL A 116 1.44 -11.04 0.05
C VAL A 116 2.67 -11.24 -0.82
N GLN A 117 2.90 -12.48 -1.24
CA GLN A 117 4.11 -12.93 -1.93
C GLN A 117 4.34 -12.25 -3.30
N SER A 118 3.27 -11.99 -4.06
CA SER A 118 3.36 -11.48 -5.44
C SER A 118 2.17 -10.60 -5.84
N GLN A 119 2.35 -9.84 -6.93
CA GLN A 119 1.31 -9.01 -7.51
C GLN A 119 0.10 -9.83 -7.99
N THR A 120 0.32 -11.04 -8.50
CA THR A 120 -0.75 -11.92 -8.97
C THR A 120 -1.70 -12.27 -7.84
N VAL A 121 -1.15 -12.60 -6.67
CA VAL A 121 -1.93 -12.86 -5.46
C VAL A 121 -2.71 -11.60 -5.07
N LEU A 122 -2.07 -10.45 -5.06
CA LEU A 122 -2.71 -9.17 -4.76
C LEU A 122 -3.88 -8.85 -5.73
N LYS A 123 -3.71 -9.13 -7.02
CA LYS A 123 -4.75 -8.93 -8.05
C LYS A 123 -5.97 -9.83 -7.80
N ASN A 124 -5.73 -11.08 -7.41
CA ASN A 124 -6.77 -12.08 -7.21
C ASN A 124 -7.40 -12.06 -5.81
N TYR A 125 -6.77 -11.38 -4.84
CA TYR A 125 -7.26 -11.35 -3.48
C TYR A 125 -8.61 -10.62 -3.35
N SER A 126 -9.62 -11.39 -2.90
CA SER A 126 -10.93 -10.98 -2.37
C SER A 126 -11.51 -9.67 -2.93
N LYS A 127 -11.85 -9.68 -4.23
CA LYS A 127 -12.46 -8.53 -4.95
C LYS A 127 -13.72 -7.97 -4.27
N LYS A 128 -14.46 -8.81 -3.53
CA LYS A 128 -15.69 -8.45 -2.81
C LYS A 128 -15.50 -7.34 -1.77
N TYR A 129 -14.34 -7.28 -1.14
CA TYR A 129 -14.07 -6.32 -0.06
C TYR A 129 -13.26 -5.12 -0.53
N LEU A 130 -13.03 -4.98 -1.83
CA LEU A 130 -12.20 -3.91 -2.38
C LEU A 130 -12.86 -2.55 -2.17
N VAL A 131 -12.07 -1.60 -1.67
CA VAL A 131 -12.50 -0.22 -1.50
C VAL A 131 -11.54 0.76 -2.17
N ASP A 132 -12.06 1.95 -2.43
CA ASP A 132 -11.28 3.09 -2.88
C ASP A 132 -10.49 3.75 -1.73
N HIS A 133 -9.74 4.81 -2.05
CA HIS A 133 -9.00 5.57 -1.06
C HIS A 133 -9.90 6.35 -0.08
N TYR A 134 -11.21 6.47 -0.34
CA TYR A 134 -12.21 7.00 0.59
C TYR A 134 -12.85 5.91 1.46
N GLY A 135 -12.50 4.64 1.25
CA GLY A 135 -13.10 3.50 1.94
C GLY A 135 -14.50 3.12 1.42
N ARG A 136 -14.89 3.56 0.22
CA ARG A 136 -16.15 3.18 -0.46
C ARG A 136 -15.96 1.92 -1.27
N SER A 137 -16.97 1.05 -1.29
CA SER A 137 -16.90 -0.22 -2.05
C SER A 137 -16.77 0.06 -3.54
N ILE A 138 -15.82 -0.62 -4.20
CA ILE A 138 -15.63 -0.49 -5.66
C ILE A 138 -16.60 -1.40 -6.43
N GLN A 139 -17.27 -2.35 -5.77
CA GLN A 139 -18.21 -3.26 -6.45
C GLN A 139 -19.46 -2.60 -7.05
N ASN A 140 -19.80 -1.38 -6.63
CA ASN A 140 -21.07 -0.74 -7.01
C ASN A 140 -20.93 0.39 -8.05
N GLU A 141 -19.75 0.62 -8.63
CA GLU A 141 -19.57 1.68 -9.63
C GLU A 141 -19.05 1.13 -10.96
N TYR A 142 -19.86 1.38 -12.00
CA TYR A 142 -19.70 1.12 -13.43
C TYR A 142 -18.26 1.26 -14.01
N PRO A 143 -17.99 0.73 -15.23
CA PRO A 143 -16.69 0.78 -15.93
C PRO A 143 -16.03 2.17 -16.09
N GLU A 144 -16.71 3.26 -15.71
CA GLU A 144 -16.16 4.62 -15.58
C GLU A 144 -15.00 4.73 -14.59
N TYR A 145 -14.82 3.77 -13.67
CA TYR A 145 -13.67 3.74 -12.75
C TYR A 145 -12.31 3.71 -13.49
N SER A 146 -12.30 3.19 -14.72
CA SER A 146 -11.13 3.19 -15.61
C SER A 146 -10.75 4.61 -16.07
N ARG A 147 -11.73 5.50 -16.25
CA ARG A 147 -11.55 6.84 -16.85
C ARG A 147 -11.18 7.92 -15.82
N ARG A 148 -11.64 7.82 -14.56
CA ARG A 148 -11.32 8.81 -13.51
C ARG A 148 -9.87 8.77 -13.00
N ARG A 149 -9.10 7.69 -13.24
CA ARG A 149 -7.68 7.58 -12.85
C ARG A 149 -6.78 8.67 -13.45
N LEU A 150 -7.12 9.19 -14.63
CA LEU A 150 -6.37 10.27 -15.30
C LEU A 150 -6.55 11.64 -14.64
N SER A 151 -7.71 11.93 -14.04
CA SER A 151 -8.02 13.24 -13.46
C SER A 151 -7.31 13.53 -12.12
N LEU A 152 -6.93 12.48 -11.37
CA LEU A 152 -6.21 12.63 -10.11
C LEU A 152 -4.72 12.96 -10.30
N PHE A 153 -4.14 12.63 -11.46
CA PHE A 153 -2.73 12.93 -11.77
C PHE A 153 -2.47 14.45 -11.86
N ASN A 154 -3.43 15.24 -12.36
CA ASN A 154 -3.33 16.70 -12.36
C ASN A 154 -3.47 17.33 -10.96
N ALA A 155 -3.94 16.56 -9.96
CA ALA A 155 -4.01 17.00 -8.58
C ALA A 155 -2.77 16.61 -7.75
N PHE A 156 -1.94 15.67 -8.23
CA PHE A 156 -0.68 15.29 -7.57
C PHE A 156 0.48 16.23 -7.91
N THR A 157 0.44 16.94 -9.04
CA THR A 157 1.41 17.99 -9.39
C THR A 157 1.09 19.34 -8.73
N LYS A 158 -0.17 19.58 -8.32
CA LYS A 158 -0.54 20.76 -7.51
C LYS A 158 -0.33 20.49 -6.01
N ARG A 159 0.90 20.76 -5.55
CA ARG A 159 1.27 21.12 -4.15
C ARG A 159 0.35 20.55 -3.05
N ARG A 160 0.48 19.27 -2.71
CA ARG A 160 0.03 18.77 -1.39
C ARG A 160 1.21 18.73 -0.43
N LYS A 161 1.52 19.90 0.15
CA LYS A 161 2.17 19.98 1.48
C LYS A 161 1.20 19.41 2.52
N TYR A 162 0.92 18.11 2.49
CA TYR A 162 0.43 17.46 3.71
C TYR A 162 1.64 17.38 4.63
N SER A 163 1.68 18.25 5.64
CA SER A 163 2.80 18.30 6.56
C SER A 163 2.83 17.01 7.39
N LEU A 164 3.59 16.02 6.94
CA LEU A 164 4.08 14.93 7.78
C LEU A 164 4.74 15.48 9.05
N ARG A 165 5.22 16.73 9.04
CA ARG A 165 5.74 17.47 10.21
C ARG A 165 4.76 17.66 11.37
N LYS A 166 3.44 17.63 11.16
CA LYS A 166 2.46 17.82 12.27
C LYS A 166 2.04 16.50 12.94
N MET A 167 2.45 15.37 12.40
CA MET A 167 2.25 14.06 13.02
C MET A 167 3.64 13.51 13.32
N SER A 168 3.91 13.10 14.54
CA SER A 168 5.15 12.45 14.97
C SER A 168 5.31 11.06 14.35
N CYS A 169 5.16 10.94 13.03
CA CYS A 169 5.39 9.71 12.30
C CYS A 169 6.90 9.47 12.22
N PRO A 170 7.40 8.34 12.75
CA PRO A 170 8.79 7.98 12.59
C PRO A 170 9.04 7.64 11.12
N ILE A 171 9.61 8.58 10.37
CA ILE A 171 10.09 8.33 9.01
C ILE A 171 11.56 7.92 9.16
N SER A 172 11.87 6.65 8.93
CA SER A 172 13.21 6.11 9.13
C SER A 172 13.97 5.81 7.83
N CYS A 173 13.65 6.48 6.72
CA CYS A 173 14.50 6.38 5.53
C CYS A 173 15.79 7.21 5.75
N SER A 174 16.85 6.61 6.32
CA SER A 174 18.20 7.04 6.02
C SER A 174 18.61 6.41 4.68
N ARG A 175 19.20 7.21 3.78
CA ARG A 175 19.77 6.75 2.51
C ARG A 175 20.79 5.63 2.74
#